data_AF-A0A2E5JIF0-F1
#
_entry.id   AF-A0A2E5JIF0-F1
#
_cell.length_a   1.000
_cell.length_b   1.000
_cell.length_c   1.000
_cell.angle_alpha   90.00
_cell.angle_beta   90.00
_cell.angle_gamma   90.00
#
_symmetry.space_group_name_H-M   'P 1'
#
loop_
_entity.id
_entity.type
_entity.pdbx_description
1 polymer ?
#
loop_
_entity_poly.entity_id
_entity_poly.type
_entity_poly.pdbx_seq_one_letter_code
_entity_poly.pdbx_strand_id
1 'polypeptide(L)'
;MANKFDDNFIQAQKKKLIELKNQVLNSMKNTQVEDLQITPEDSSEDGDLAQVVISQNVSFGLREREIKRLREIDVALRKIEEGTYGFCEVSEEPIEKKRLEKMPWARLSLEAAEEMERIQGFKTAI
;
A
#
# COMPACT_ATOMS: atom_id res chain seq x y z
N MET A 1 -26.31 7.53 2.29
CA MET A 1 -25.23 8.54 2.28
C MET A 1 -25.03 9.02 0.85
N ALA A 2 -25.07 10.33 0.60
CA ALA A 2 -24.89 10.89 -0.74
C ALA A 2 -23.39 10.97 -1.08
N ASN A 3 -22.98 10.30 -2.15
CA ASN A 3 -21.64 10.44 -2.71
C ASN A 3 -21.43 11.90 -3.14
N LYS A 4 -20.51 12.59 -2.48
CA LYS A 4 -20.16 14.00 -2.76
C LYS A 4 -19.23 14.14 -3.98
N PHE A 5 -18.85 13.03 -4.60
CA PHE A 5 -17.95 12.94 -5.74
C PHE A 5 -18.71 12.62 -7.02
N ASP A 6 -18.21 13.17 -8.13
CA ASP A 6 -18.77 12.96 -9.47
C ASP A 6 -18.58 11.51 -9.90
N ASP A 7 -19.58 10.89 -10.54
CA ASP A 7 -19.51 9.49 -10.99
C ASP A 7 -18.32 9.28 -11.95
N ASN A 8 -18.03 10.27 -12.81
CA ASN A 8 -16.90 10.22 -13.73
C ASN A 8 -15.56 10.17 -12.98
N PHE A 9 -15.45 10.93 -11.88
CA PHE A 9 -14.27 10.89 -11.03
C PHE A 9 -14.08 9.52 -10.37
N ILE A 10 -15.16 8.92 -9.87
CA ILE A 10 -15.12 7.58 -9.25
C ILE A 10 -14.67 6.53 -10.26
N GLN A 11 -15.18 6.56 -11.49
CA GLN A 11 -14.76 5.65 -12.56
C GLN A 11 -13.27 5.82 -12.91
N ALA A 12 -12.81 7.07 -13.02
CA ALA A 12 -11.39 7.36 -13.26
C ALA A 12 -10.49 6.80 -12.15
N GLN A 13 -10.89 6.97 -10.87
CA GLN A 13 -10.13 6.42 -9.74
C GLN A 13 -10.19 4.90 -9.70
N LYS A 14 -11.33 4.27 -10.01
CA LYS A 14 -11.46 2.82 -10.12
C LYS A 14 -10.48 2.25 -11.15
N LYS A 15 -10.41 2.86 -12.34
CA LYS A 15 -9.45 2.44 -13.38
C LYS A 15 -8.01 2.56 -12.88
N LYS A 16 -7.66 3.68 -12.24
CA LYS A 16 -6.32 3.91 -11.67
C LYS A 16 -5.97 2.89 -10.59
N LEU A 17 -6.91 2.55 -9.70
CA LEU A 17 -6.73 1.53 -8.66
C LEU A 17 -6.49 0.14 -9.24
N ILE A 18 -7.22 -0.25 -10.29
CA ILE A 18 -7.02 -1.54 -10.98
C ILE A 18 -5.63 -1.59 -11.62
N GLU A 19 -5.20 -0.51 -12.25
CA GLU A 19 -3.87 -0.43 -12.86
C GLU A 19 -2.76 -0.53 -11.81
N LEU A 20 -2.89 0.17 -10.70
CA LEU A 20 -1.98 0.07 -9.55
C LEU A 20 -1.94 -1.34 -8.96
N LYS A 21 -3.10 -2.01 -8.84
CA LYS A 21 -3.20 -3.40 -8.38
C LYS A 21 -2.39 -4.33 -9.29
N ASN A 22 -2.56 -4.19 -10.61
CA ASN A 22 -1.83 -4.99 -11.58
C ASN A 22 -0.31 -4.70 -11.55
N GLN A 23 0.09 -3.44 -11.36
CA GLN A 23 1.50 -3.08 -11.21
C GLN A 23 2.12 -3.74 -9.97
N VAL A 24 1.44 -3.69 -8.82
CA VAL A 24 1.91 -4.34 -7.59
C VAL A 24 1.98 -5.86 -7.76
N LEU A 25 0.98 -6.48 -8.39
CA LEU A 25 0.99 -7.93 -8.66
C LEU A 25 2.13 -8.33 -9.60
N ASN A 26 2.43 -7.51 -10.61
CA ASN A 26 3.54 -7.76 -11.53
C ASN A 26 4.91 -7.59 -10.84
N SER A 27 5.03 -6.56 -10.00
CA SER A 27 6.21 -6.32 -9.15
C SER A 27 6.49 -7.54 -8.27
N MET A 28 5.48 -8.02 -7.53
CA MET A 28 5.61 -9.22 -6.68
C MET A 28 6.00 -10.48 -7.46
N LYS A 29 5.43 -10.69 -8.66
CA LYS A 29 5.78 -11.83 -9.51
C LYS A 29 7.25 -11.78 -9.94
N ASN A 30 7.72 -10.61 -10.38
CA ASN A 30 9.11 -10.45 -10.81
C ASN A 30 10.08 -10.66 -9.64
N THR A 31 9.81 -10.07 -8.47
CA THR A 31 10.65 -10.25 -7.28
C THR A 31 10.69 -11.70 -6.79
N GLN A 32 9.62 -12.48 -6.97
CA GLN A 32 9.61 -13.90 -6.62
C GLN A 32 10.53 -14.72 -7.54
N VAL A 33 10.62 -14.36 -8.83
CA VAL A 33 11.51 -15.04 -9.79
C VAL A 33 12.99 -14.72 -9.50
N GLU A 34 13.28 -13.49 -9.09
CA GLU A 34 14.65 -13.04 -8.76
C GLU A 34 15.17 -13.68 -7.47
N ASP A 35 14.32 -13.80 -6.45
CA ASP A 35 14.62 -14.44 -5.15
C ASP A 35 14.91 -15.94 -5.28
N LEU A 36 14.29 -16.62 -6.26
CA LEU A 36 14.55 -18.03 -6.56
C LEU A 36 15.89 -18.28 -7.28
N GLN A 37 16.50 -17.25 -7.88
CA GLN A 37 17.80 -17.36 -8.55
C GLN A 37 18.98 -17.19 -7.58
N ILE A 38 18.74 -16.63 -6.39
CA ILE A 38 19.75 -16.50 -5.33
C ILE A 38 19.72 -17.80 -4.53
N THR A 39 20.36 -18.85 -5.05
CA THR A 39 20.49 -20.11 -4.32
C THR A 39 21.67 -20.03 -3.35
N PRO A 40 21.55 -20.58 -2.12
CA PRO A 40 22.64 -20.63 -1.14
C PRO A 40 23.82 -21.52 -1.57
N GLU A 41 23.76 -22.12 -2.77
CA GLU A 41 24.81 -22.97 -3.34
C GLU A 41 25.97 -22.15 -3.96
N ASP A 42 25.79 -20.83 -4.15
CA ASP A 42 26.84 -19.93 -4.69
C ASP A 42 27.72 -19.29 -3.57
N SER A 43 27.31 -19.37 -2.31
CA SER A 43 27.97 -18.68 -1.18
C SER A 43 28.95 -19.60 -0.44
N SER A 44 30.22 -19.62 -0.88
CA SER A 44 31.28 -20.44 -0.26
C SER A 44 32.08 -19.74 0.86
N GLU A 45 31.68 -18.57 1.36
CA GLU A 45 32.43 -17.83 2.38
C GLU A 45 31.51 -17.26 3.50
N ASP A 46 31.88 -17.43 4.77
CA ASP A 46 31.10 -16.99 5.96
C ASP A 46 30.70 -15.49 5.96
N GLY A 47 31.41 -14.63 5.21
CA GLY A 47 31.06 -13.22 5.03
C GLY A 47 29.82 -12.98 4.16
N ASP A 48 29.53 -13.87 3.22
CA ASP A 48 28.38 -13.77 2.32
C ASP A 48 27.06 -14.12 3.01
N LEU A 49 27.08 -14.97 4.04
CA LEU A 49 25.87 -15.36 4.75
C LEU A 49 25.19 -14.16 5.43
N ALA A 50 25.97 -13.25 6.02
CA ALA A 50 25.44 -12.03 6.61
C ALA A 50 24.78 -11.14 5.55
N GLN A 51 25.40 -11.02 4.37
CA GLN A 51 24.88 -10.23 3.25
C GLN A 51 23.61 -10.85 2.65
N VAL A 52 23.55 -12.17 2.53
CA VAL A 52 22.36 -12.91 2.08
C VAL A 52 21.20 -12.69 3.05
N VAL A 53 21.43 -12.84 4.36
CA VAL A 53 20.38 -12.63 5.38
C VAL A 53 19.87 -11.18 5.36
N ILE A 54 20.75 -10.19 5.23
CA ILE A 54 20.34 -8.77 5.12
C ILE A 54 19.49 -8.57 3.87
N SER A 55 19.92 -9.09 2.72
CA SER A 55 19.19 -8.97 1.44
C SER A 55 17.80 -9.60 1.52
N GLN A 56 17.69 -10.78 2.13
CA GLN A 56 16.42 -11.45 2.37
C GLN A 56 15.49 -10.61 3.27
N ASN A 57 16.00 -10.08 4.39
CA ASN A 57 15.22 -9.22 5.29
C ASN A 57 14.69 -7.97 4.58
N VAL A 58 15.51 -7.33 3.74
CA VAL A 58 15.09 -6.18 2.92
C VAL A 58 13.97 -6.57 1.95
N SER A 59 14.12 -7.71 1.27
CA SER A 59 13.11 -8.25 0.36
C SER A 59 11.79 -8.57 1.07
N PHE A 60 11.84 -9.16 2.27
CA PHE A 60 10.64 -9.41 3.09
C PHE A 60 9.93 -8.11 3.47
N GLY A 61 10.67 -7.11 3.97
CA GLY A 61 10.08 -5.81 4.32
C GLY A 61 9.49 -5.08 3.11
N LEU A 62 10.08 -5.21 1.92
CA LEU A 62 9.50 -4.68 0.68
C LEU A 62 8.17 -5.37 0.36
N ARG A 63 8.14 -6.71 0.39
CA ARG A 63 6.94 -7.52 0.14
C ARG A 63 5.81 -7.18 1.11
N GLU A 64 6.11 -7.03 2.41
CA GLU A 64 5.10 -6.64 3.40
C GLU A 64 4.46 -5.28 3.08
N ARG A 65 5.26 -4.28 2.66
CA ARG A 65 4.74 -2.97 2.24
C ARG A 65 3.85 -3.09 1.01
N GLU A 66 4.24 -3.90 0.03
CA GLU A 66 3.46 -4.14 -1.18
C GLU A 66 2.13 -4.86 -0.87
N ILE A 67 2.14 -5.86 0.00
CA ILE A 67 0.92 -6.56 0.46
C ILE A 67 -0.01 -5.61 1.20
N LYS A 68 0.54 -4.74 2.07
CA LYS A 68 -0.25 -3.72 2.75
C LYS A 68 -0.89 -2.77 1.75
N ARG A 69 -0.13 -2.27 0.77
CA ARG A 69 -0.65 -1.42 -0.31
C ARG A 69 -1.74 -2.13 -1.12
N LEU A 70 -1.57 -3.40 -1.46
CA LEU A 70 -2.57 -4.19 -2.18
C LEU A 70 -3.89 -4.25 -1.39
N ARG A 71 -3.81 -4.51 -0.08
CA ARG A 71 -4.97 -4.50 0.82
C ARG A 71 -5.64 -3.12 0.87
N GLU A 72 -4.87 -2.03 0.82
CA GLU A 72 -5.41 -0.66 0.74
C GLU A 72 -6.18 -0.42 -0.55
N ILE A 73 -5.65 -0.86 -1.69
CA ILE A 73 -6.29 -0.77 -2.99
C ILE A 73 -7.60 -1.58 -3.02
N ASP A 74 -7.60 -2.82 -2.51
CA ASP A 74 -8.81 -3.66 -2.48
C ASP A 74 -9.92 -3.05 -1.60
N VAL A 75 -9.56 -2.45 -0.47
CA VAL A 75 -10.53 -1.73 0.36
C VAL A 75 -11.09 -0.51 -0.36
N ALA A 76 -10.26 0.26 -1.05
CA ALA A 76 -10.71 1.41 -1.82
C ALA A 76 -11.68 1.00 -2.95
N LEU A 77 -11.40 -0.09 -3.66
CA LEU A 77 -12.29 -0.65 -4.67
C LEU A 77 -13.64 -1.07 -4.07
N ARG A 78 -13.63 -1.74 -2.93
CA ARG A 78 -14.87 -2.13 -2.23
C ARG A 78 -15.71 -0.92 -1.84
N LYS A 79 -15.08 0.14 -1.30
CA LYS A 79 -15.78 1.39 -0.95
C LYS A 79 -16.39 2.09 -2.17
N ILE A 80 -15.78 1.95 -3.34
CA ILE A 80 -16.37 2.44 -4.59
C ILE A 80 -17.66 1.67 -4.90
N GLU A 81 -17.67 0.35 -4.73
CA GLU A 81 -18.86 -0.49 -4.94
C GLU A 81 -19.96 -0.22 -3.91
N GLU A 82 -19.58 0.04 -2.66
CA GLU A 82 -20.51 0.40 -1.58
C GLU A 82 -20.99 1.86 -1.64
N GLY A 83 -20.37 2.69 -2.48
CA GLY A 83 -20.70 4.11 -2.60
C GLY A 83 -20.27 4.95 -1.39
N THR A 84 -19.23 4.52 -0.66
CA THR A 84 -18.64 5.21 0.50
C THR A 84 -17.20 5.69 0.23
N TYR A 85 -16.81 5.74 -1.04
CA TYR A 85 -15.48 6.15 -1.45
C TYR A 85 -15.20 7.63 -1.15
N GLY A 86 -13.99 7.92 -0.68
CA GLY A 86 -13.54 9.27 -0.37
C GLY A 86 -13.99 9.80 0.99
N PHE A 87 -14.43 8.93 1.91
CA PHE A 87 -14.68 9.27 3.31
C PHE A 87 -13.63 8.65 4.23
N CYS A 88 -13.23 9.42 5.24
CA CYS A 88 -12.26 9.02 6.26
C CYS A 88 -12.83 7.92 7.15
N GLU A 89 -12.03 6.88 7.45
CA GLU A 89 -12.47 5.79 8.36
C GLU A 89 -12.56 6.20 9.83
N VAL A 90 -11.89 7.28 10.22
CA VAL A 90 -11.79 7.72 11.62
C VAL A 90 -12.72 8.88 11.89
N SER A 91 -12.63 9.94 11.08
CA SER A 91 -13.45 11.15 11.29
C SER A 91 -14.76 11.13 10.51
N GLU A 92 -14.99 10.15 9.63
CA GLU A 92 -16.16 10.09 8.73
C GLU A 92 -16.30 11.31 7.79
N GLU A 93 -15.27 12.16 7.73
CA GLU A 93 -15.25 13.36 6.91
C GLU A 93 -14.79 13.06 5.47
N PRO A 94 -15.24 13.88 4.50
CA PRO A 94 -14.79 13.74 3.13
C PRO A 94 -13.29 14.05 2.98
N ILE A 95 -12.56 13.14 2.34
CA ILE A 95 -11.15 13.29 2.00
C ILE A 95 -11.02 14.28 0.84
N GLU A 96 -10.02 15.16 0.91
CA GLU A 96 -9.75 16.13 -0.17
C GLU A 96 -9.53 15.44 -1.53
N LYS A 97 -10.20 15.96 -2.57
CA LYS A 97 -10.06 15.46 -3.95
C LYS A 97 -8.59 15.39 -4.41
N LYS A 98 -7.81 16.43 -4.12
CA LYS A 98 -6.37 16.51 -4.46
C LYS A 98 -5.56 15.36 -3.86
N ARG A 99 -5.94 14.88 -2.67
CA ARG A 99 -5.30 13.73 -2.01
C ARG A 99 -5.67 12.42 -2.70
N LEU A 100 -6.94 12.23 -3.04
CA LEU A 100 -7.42 11.06 -3.79
C LEU A 100 -6.84 11.01 -5.22
N GLU A 101 -6.58 12.15 -5.85
CA GLU A 101 -5.93 12.21 -7.16
C GLU A 101 -4.47 11.71 -7.11
N LYS A 102 -3.74 12.07 -6.04
CA LYS A 102 -2.36 11.63 -5.80
C LYS A 102 -2.30 10.17 -5.31
N MET A 103 -3.16 9.83 -4.35
CA MET A 103 -3.22 8.52 -3.68
C MET A 103 -4.69 8.05 -3.61
N PRO A 104 -5.18 7.33 -4.63
CA PRO A 104 -6.58 6.90 -4.69
C PRO A 104 -6.94 5.82 -3.65
N TRP A 105 -5.95 5.18 -3.02
CA TRP A 105 -6.17 4.21 -1.94
C TRP A 105 -6.19 4.85 -0.54
N ALA A 106 -6.10 6.17 -0.43
CA ALA A 106 -6.06 6.87 0.86
C ALA A 106 -7.34 6.62 1.67
N ARG A 107 -7.18 6.07 2.89
CA ARG A 107 -8.28 5.75 3.81
C ARG A 107 -8.54 6.81 4.87
N LEU A 108 -7.53 7.64 5.15
CA LEU A 108 -7.54 8.64 6.21
C LEU A 108 -7.44 10.05 5.60
N SER A 109 -8.13 10.99 6.24
CA SER A 109 -7.93 12.43 6.03
C SER A 109 -6.53 12.86 6.47
N LEU A 110 -6.12 14.08 6.11
CA LEU A 110 -4.82 14.62 6.50
C LEU A 110 -4.69 14.68 8.03
N GLU A 111 -5.68 15.27 8.71
CA GLU A 111 -5.73 15.34 10.18
C GLU A 111 -5.70 13.96 10.84
N ALA A 112 -6.48 13.00 10.34
CA ALA A 112 -6.49 11.64 10.91
C ALA A 112 -5.15 10.92 10.68
N ALA A 113 -4.46 11.20 9.57
CA ALA A 113 -3.14 10.66 9.31
C ALA A 113 -2.07 11.29 10.22
N GLU A 114 -2.11 12.61 10.44
CA GLU A 114 -1.21 13.31 11.36
C GLU A 114 -1.37 12.83 12.80
N GLU A 115 -2.62 12.63 13.25
CA GLU A 115 -2.88 12.12 14.59
C GLU A 115 -2.43 10.66 14.73
N MET A 116 -2.66 9.82 13.71
CA MET A 116 -2.17 8.45 13.72
C MET A 116 -0.62 8.39 13.74
N GLU A 117 0.05 9.27 13.01
CA GLU A 117 1.52 9.38 13.02
C GLU A 117 2.03 9.79 14.41
N ARG A 118 1.37 10.77 15.04
CA ARG A 118 1.67 11.15 16.42
C ARG A 118 1.56 9.96 17.37
N ILE A 119 0.47 9.21 17.31
CA ILE A 119 0.24 8.04 18.18
C ILE A 119 1.26 6.92 17.89
N GLN A 120 1.58 6.65 16.62
CA GLN A 120 2.58 5.64 16.25
C GLN A 120 4.01 6.02 16.66
N GLY A 121 4.35 7.32 16.58
CA GLY A 121 5.62 7.85 17.05
C GLY A 121 5.80 7.62 18.55
N PHE A 122 4.74 7.78 19.34
CA PHE A 122 4.76 7.46 20.77
C PHE A 122 4.89 5.96 21.06
N LYS A 123 4.32 5.09 20.21
CA LYS A 123 4.32 3.63 20.42
C LYS A 123 5.66 2.95 20.12
N THR A 124 6.48 3.55 19.26
CA THR A 124 7.82 3.03 18.91
C THR A 124 8.90 3.53 19.88
N ALA A 125 8.60 4.54 20.70
CA ALA A 125 9.52 5.16 21.65
C ALA A 125 9.53 4.51 23.05
N ILE A 126 8.81 3.38 23.23
CA ILE A 126 8.69 2.60 24.48
C ILE A 126 9.24 1.20 24.21
#